data_AF-A0A8X7CG61-F1
#
_entry.id   AF-A0A8X7CG61-F1
#
_cell.length_a   1.000
_cell.length_b   1.000
_cell.length_c   1.000
_cell.angle_alpha   90.00
_cell.angle_beta   90.00
_cell.angle_gamma   90.00
#
_symmetry.space_group_name_H-M   'P 1'
#
loop_
_entity.id
_entity.type
_entity.pdbx_description
1 polymer ?
#
loop_
_entity_poly.entity_id
_entity_poly.type
_entity_poly.pdbx_seq_one_letter_code
_entity_poly.pdbx_strand_id
1 'polypeptide(L)'
;MKKWSEEDFDLLHPEDLEGKFHRVLGLSWDPRGDYISLDVNSLLEFIQHKKNTKRFLLMAAGRIFDPLGLITPFTIRFKCLFQEIWKKN
;
A
#
# COMPACT_ATOMS: atom_id res chain seq x y z
N MET A 1 -25.29 -1.48 15.91
CA MET A 1 -23.89 -1.10 15.58
C MET A 1 -23.12 -2.41 15.46
N LYS A 2 -22.98 -2.96 14.24
CA LYS A 2 -22.26 -4.22 14.02
C LYS A 2 -20.76 -3.96 14.13
N LYS A 3 -20.08 -4.80 14.90
CA LYS A 3 -18.64 -4.74 15.15
C LYS A 3 -17.97 -5.52 14.02
N TRP A 4 -17.12 -4.85 13.25
CA TRP A 4 -16.39 -5.45 12.13
C TRP A 4 -15.54 -6.62 12.64
N SER A 5 -15.81 -7.84 12.13
CA SER A 5 -15.03 -9.04 12.44
C SER A 5 -14.06 -9.35 11.32
N GLU A 6 -12.89 -9.90 11.65
CA GLU A 6 -11.84 -10.29 10.68
C GLU A 6 -12.36 -11.29 9.63
N GLU A 7 -13.41 -12.05 9.95
CA GLU A 7 -14.09 -12.99 9.06
C GLU A 7 -14.78 -12.32 7.85
N ASP A 8 -15.13 -11.04 7.94
CA ASP A 8 -15.76 -10.31 6.82
C ASP A 8 -14.77 -10.03 5.68
N PHE A 9 -13.46 -10.10 5.97
CA PHE A 9 -12.40 -9.84 4.97
C PHE A 9 -12.15 -11.05 4.06
N ASP A 10 -12.47 -12.27 4.53
CA ASP A 10 -12.20 -13.53 3.84
C ASP A 10 -13.38 -14.04 2.99
N LEU A 11 -14.53 -13.35 2.99
CA LEU A 11 -15.72 -13.72 2.20
C LEU A 11 -15.73 -13.18 0.76
N LEU A 12 -14.67 -12.53 0.30
CA LEU A 12 -14.58 -12.09 -1.09
C LEU A 12 -14.19 -13.26 -1.99
N HIS A 13 -15.19 -13.86 -2.62
CA HIS A 13 -15.00 -14.85 -3.67
C HIS A 13 -14.19 -14.23 -4.84
N PRO A 14 -13.18 -14.93 -5.39
CA PRO A 14 -12.36 -14.41 -6.49
C PRO A 14 -13.15 -13.99 -7.74
N GLU A 15 -14.35 -14.54 -7.92
CA GLU A 15 -15.25 -14.26 -9.04
C GLU A 15 -16.01 -12.93 -8.89
N ASP A 16 -16.14 -12.37 -7.68
CA ASP A 16 -16.75 -11.04 -7.45
C ASP A 16 -15.80 -9.87 -7.78
N LEU A 17 -14.54 -10.18 -8.14
CA LEU A 17 -13.47 -9.25 -8.49
C LEU A 17 -13.51 -8.77 -9.95
N GLU A 18 -14.33 -9.39 -10.81
CA GLU A 18 -14.45 -8.97 -12.22
C GLU A 18 -15.15 -7.60 -12.41
N GLY A 19 -15.62 -6.99 -11.32
CA GLY A 19 -16.10 -5.61 -11.23
C GLY A 19 -15.05 -4.58 -10.79
N LYS A 20 -13.83 -4.68 -11.33
CA LYS A 20 -12.71 -3.70 -11.39
C LYS A 20 -12.45 -2.84 -10.14
N PHE A 21 -11.61 -3.34 -9.25
CA PHE A 21 -10.79 -2.45 -8.42
C PHE A 21 -9.98 -1.50 -9.32
N HIS A 22 -10.05 -0.19 -9.07
CA HIS A 22 -9.32 0.81 -9.83
C HIS A 22 -8.03 1.19 -9.09
N ARG A 23 -6.90 1.24 -9.81
CA ARG A 23 -5.67 1.81 -9.25
C ARG A 23 -5.78 3.33 -9.28
N VAL A 24 -5.91 3.94 -8.11
CA VAL A 24 -6.04 5.39 -7.94
C VAL A 24 -4.95 5.83 -6.96
N LEU A 25 -4.09 6.75 -7.40
CA LEU A 25 -3.02 7.33 -6.56
C LEU A 25 -2.01 6.31 -6.00
N GLY A 26 -1.92 5.12 -6.59
CA GLY A 26 -1.07 4.03 -6.08
C GLY A 26 -1.78 3.05 -5.15
N LEU A 27 -3.02 3.34 -4.78
CA LEU A 27 -3.90 2.53 -3.93
C LEU A 27 -4.96 1.82 -4.78
N SER A 28 -5.59 0.79 -4.21
CA SER A 28 -6.71 0.10 -4.83
C SER A 28 -8.00 0.74 -4.32
N TRP A 29 -8.91 1.09 -5.23
CA TRP A 29 -10.22 1.64 -4.88
C TRP A 29 -11.32 0.69 -5.34
N ASP A 30 -12.21 0.33 -4.42
CA ASP A 30 -13.48 -0.33 -4.71
C ASP A 30 -14.59 0.71 -4.81
N PRO A 31 -15.11 1.01 -6.02
CA PRO A 31 -16.17 2.00 -6.18
C PRO A 31 -17.51 1.56 -5.55
N ARG A 32 -17.72 0.25 -5.36
CA ARG A 32 -19.00 -0.28 -4.86
C ARG A 32 -19.11 -0.08 -3.35
N GLY A 33 -18.04 -0.38 -2.63
CA GLY A 33 -17.96 -0.20 -1.17
C GLY A 33 -17.40 1.16 -0.73
N ASP A 34 -16.93 1.99 -1.67
CA ASP A 34 -16.17 3.22 -1.41
C ASP A 34 -14.95 2.98 -0.49
N TYR A 35 -14.26 1.87 -0.72
CA TYR A 35 -13.09 1.48 0.07
C TYR A 35 -11.81 1.75 -0.68
N ILE A 36 -10.85 2.36 0.04
CA ILE A 36 -9.47 2.47 -0.40
C ILE A 36 -8.66 1.42 0.35
N SER A 37 -8.03 0.51 -0.38
CA SER A 37 -7.21 -0.56 0.16
C SER A 37 -5.77 -0.50 -0.35
N LEU A 38 -4.86 -1.02 0.46
CA LEU A 38 -3.44 -1.08 0.16
C LEU A 38 -3.03 -2.54 0.05
N ASP A 39 -2.44 -2.91 -1.09
CA ASP A 39 -1.95 -4.26 -1.30
C ASP A 39 -0.62 -4.45 -0.55
N VAL A 40 -0.73 -4.86 0.71
CA VAL A 40 0.40 -5.12 1.59
C VAL A 40 1.12 -6.41 1.19
N ASN A 41 0.42 -7.41 0.67
CA ASN A 41 1.00 -8.70 0.30
C ASN A 41 2.01 -8.54 -0.85
N SER A 42 1.63 -7.86 -1.93
CA SER A 42 2.57 -7.59 -3.04
C SER A 42 3.75 -6.70 -2.60
N LEU A 43 3.51 -5.78 -1.66
CA LEU A 43 4.59 -4.96 -1.10
C LEU A 43 5.58 -5.81 -0.29
N LEU A 44 5.10 -6.70 0.56
CA LEU A 44 5.93 -7.58 1.37
C LEU A 44 6.76 -8.51 0.49
N GLU A 45 6.15 -9.12 -0.53
CA GLU A 45 6.84 -9.94 -1.51
C GLU A 45 7.93 -9.13 -2.24
N PHE A 46 7.62 -7.90 -2.67
CA PHE A 46 8.61 -7.01 -3.29
C PHE A 46 9.79 -6.72 -2.36
N ILE A 47 9.53 -6.44 -1.08
CA ILE A 47 10.57 -6.15 -0.08
C ILE A 47 11.42 -7.39 0.22
N GLN A 48 10.84 -8.59 0.20
CA GLN A 48 11.55 -9.86 0.42
C GLN A 48 12.69 -10.10 -0.60
N HIS A 49 12.65 -9.44 -1.77
CA HIS A 49 13.75 -9.49 -2.73
C HIS A 49 15.05 -8.80 -2.23
N LYS A 50 15.02 -8.14 -1.05
CA LYS A 50 16.17 -7.66 -0.24
C LYS A 50 17.30 -6.98 -1.02
N LYS A 51 16.99 -6.03 -1.90
CA LYS A 51 18.02 -5.21 -2.58
C LYS A 51 18.33 -3.94 -1.78
N ASN A 52 19.50 -3.86 -1.17
CA ASN A 52 19.91 -2.69 -0.37
C ASN A 52 20.44 -1.54 -1.25
N THR A 53 19.62 -1.00 -2.16
CA THR A 53 19.98 0.14 -3.01
C THR A 53 19.00 1.30 -2.83
N LYS A 54 19.49 2.55 -2.98
CA LYS A 54 18.64 3.75 -2.95
C LYS A 54 17.48 3.65 -3.95
N ARG A 55 17.76 3.10 -5.13
CA ARG A 55 16.77 2.85 -6.19
C ARG A 55 15.69 1.84 -5.77
N PHE A 56 16.06 0.73 -5.13
CA PHE A 56 15.10 -0.25 -4.64
C PHE A 56 14.19 0.34 -3.56
N LEU A 57 14.75 1.10 -2.63
CA LEU A 57 13.99 1.77 -1.58
C LEU A 57 12.98 2.77 -2.16
N LEU A 58 13.38 3.50 -3.21
CA LEU A 58 12.51 4.41 -3.96
C LEU A 58 11.36 3.66 -4.66
N MET A 59 11.65 2.52 -5.28
CA MET A 59 10.61 1.67 -5.86
C MET A 59 9.65 1.13 -4.80
N ALA A 60 10.15 0.72 -3.63
CA ALA A 60 9.31 0.25 -2.53
C ALA A 60 8.38 1.36 -2.02
N ALA A 61 8.92 2.57 -1.79
CA ALA A 61 8.11 3.69 -1.31
C ALA A 61 7.09 4.19 -2.35
N GLY A 62 7.43 4.14 -3.64
CA GLY A 62 6.51 4.51 -4.71
C GLY A 62 5.26 3.61 -4.79
N ARG A 63 5.33 2.38 -4.28
CA ARG A 63 4.16 1.47 -4.18
C ARG A 63 3.15 1.88 -3.11
N ILE A 64 3.57 2.73 -2.16
CA ILE A 64 2.78 3.21 -1.01
C ILE A 64 2.61 4.74 -1.11
N PHE A 65 2.66 5.27 -2.34
CA PHE A 65 2.52 6.70 -2.55
C PHE A 65 1.13 7.16 -2.13
N ASP A 66 1.07 8.24 -1.38
CA ASP A 66 -0.16 8.78 -0.79
C ASP A 66 -0.18 10.29 -0.95
N PRO A 67 -0.74 10.78 -2.07
CA PRO A 67 -0.81 12.21 -2.35
C PRO A 67 -1.90 12.91 -1.54
N LEU A 68 -2.90 12.19 -1.01
CA LEU A 68 -3.98 12.75 -0.20
C LEU A 68 -3.68 12.73 1.31
N GLY A 69 -2.66 11.99 1.72
CA GLY A 69 -2.23 11.91 3.11
C GLY A 69 -3.04 10.96 3.98
N LEU A 70 -3.89 10.10 3.40
CA LEU A 70 -4.75 9.15 4.10
C LEU A 70 -3.98 8.18 5.01
N ILE A 71 -2.73 7.85 4.64
CA ILE A 71 -1.82 6.94 5.34
C ILE A 71 -0.51 7.63 5.73
N THR A 72 -0.53 8.96 5.89
CA THR A 72 0.63 9.78 6.30
C THR A 72 1.41 9.21 7.49
N PRO A 73 0.78 8.68 8.57
CA PRO A 73 1.53 8.11 9.69
C PRO A 73 2.47 6.96 9.30
N PHE A 74 2.20 6.29 8.18
CA PHE A 74 3.05 5.23 7.64
C PHE A 74 4.07 5.79 6.64
N THR A 75 3.65 6.68 5.73
CA THR A 75 4.54 7.22 4.69
C THR A 75 5.60 8.17 5.23
N ILE A 76 5.37 8.81 6.39
CA ILE A 76 6.37 9.66 7.05
C ILE A 76 7.64 8.90 7.42
N ARG A 77 7.53 7.62 7.80
CA ARG A 77 8.68 6.77 8.15
C ARG A 77 9.59 6.56 6.93
N PHE A 78 8.99 6.34 5.75
CA PHE A 78 9.75 6.25 4.50
C PHE A 78 10.43 7.58 4.18
N LYS A 79 9.75 8.72 4.36
CA LYS A 79 10.34 10.05 4.15
C LYS A 79 11.56 10.28 5.06
N CYS A 80 11.45 9.99 6.35
CA CYS A 80 12.57 10.05 7.28
C CYS A 80 13.73 9.15 6.83
N LEU A 81 13.44 7.91 6.47
CA LEU A 81 14.44 6.96 5.99
C LEU A 81 15.17 7.47 4.73
N PHE A 82 14.45 8.04 3.77
CA PHE A 82 15.07 8.66 2.59
C PHE A 82 15.98 9.81 2.96
N GLN A 83 15.53 10.71 3.84
CA GLN A 83 16.35 11.84 4.28
C GLN A 83 17.67 11.36 4.89
N GLU A 84 17.63 10.34 5.76
CA GLU A 84 18.82 9.79 6.37
C GLU A 84 19.75 9.09 5.37
N ILE A 85 19.20 8.34 4.41
CA ILE A 85 19.98 7.69 3.35
C ILE A 85 20.63 8.71 2.41
N TRP A 86 19.98 9.84 2.16
CA TRP A 86 20.48 10.87 1.26
C TRP A 86 21.55 11.75 1.90
N LYS A 87 21.44 12.00 3.22
CA LYS A 87 22.49 12.66 4.00
C LYS A 87 23.77 11.84 4.11
N LYS A 88 23.68 10.50 3.99
CA LYS A 88 24.82 9.57 4.06
C LYS A 88 25.63 9.47 2.75
N ASN A 89 25.62 10.52 1.92
CA ASN A 89 26.50 10.65 0.76
C ASN A 89 27.60 11.68 1.06
#